data_AF-A0A2D9Z5X3-F1
#
_entry.id   AF-A0A2D9Z5X3-F1
#
_cell.length_a   1.000
_cell.length_b   1.000
_cell.length_c   1.000
_cell.angle_alpha   90.00
_cell.angle_beta   90.00
_cell.angle_gamma   90.00
#
_symmetry.space_group_name_H-M   'P 1'
#
loop_
_entity.id
_entity.type
_entity.pdbx_description
1 polymer ?
#
loop_
_entity_poly.entity_id
_entity_poly.type
_entity_poly.pdbx_seq_one_letter_code
_entity_poly.pdbx_strand_id
1 'polypeptide(L)'
;MNNIGQRLLNEIDLKFNDRAHHFPKLLDNPSDHLTWEDVEFCINTTSLFEVEIINHDNQKVEIDRRLTAWVKHKYVQCSKQLAQHINHGHTFVVTGYDYYKKNNQELLRIFEECFQVDCALHAFGGKDGSKSFNVHEDYPCNFIIQVEGETEWKVFKNRRSGLLLTGEYGSPVDESKLEVDLHVTLTPGDAIYIPNRAYHCAYPQGKRLSLSIPCWPRQGVDPQSPDRNYYRIT
;
A
#
# COMPACT_ATOMS: atom_id res chain seq x y z
N MET A 1 -8.08 22.26 -6.05
CA MET A 1 -7.56 21.47 -4.91
C MET A 1 -8.60 20.42 -4.62
N ASN A 2 -8.24 19.15 -4.81
CA ASN A 2 -9.18 18.04 -4.62
C ASN A 2 -9.66 18.00 -3.17
N ASN A 3 -10.94 17.72 -3.00
CA ASN A 3 -11.59 17.78 -1.71
C ASN A 3 -11.31 16.56 -0.81
N ILE A 4 -10.16 15.90 -1.00
CA ILE A 4 -9.84 14.60 -0.38
C ILE A 4 -9.97 14.70 1.14
N GLY A 5 -9.35 15.71 1.77
CA GLY A 5 -9.42 15.89 3.22
C GLY A 5 -10.85 16.05 3.75
N GLN A 6 -11.71 16.86 3.12
CA GLN A 6 -13.10 16.98 3.59
C GLN A 6 -13.89 15.69 3.36
N ARG A 7 -13.66 14.98 2.25
CA ARG A 7 -14.28 13.67 2.01
C ARG A 7 -13.90 12.67 3.09
N LEU A 8 -12.61 12.59 3.42
CA LEU A 8 -12.08 11.75 4.50
C LEU A 8 -12.69 12.11 5.87
N LEU A 9 -12.98 13.38 6.15
CA LEU A 9 -13.55 13.79 7.44
C LEU A 9 -15.09 13.70 7.50
N ASN A 10 -15.77 13.73 6.35
CA ASN A 10 -17.24 13.79 6.29
C ASN A 10 -17.89 12.43 5.99
N GLU A 11 -17.21 11.52 5.28
CA GLU A 11 -17.80 10.24 4.85
C GLU A 11 -17.56 9.11 5.87
N ILE A 12 -16.60 9.26 6.79
CA ILE A 12 -16.28 8.27 7.83
C ILE A 12 -16.30 8.88 9.24
N ASP A 13 -16.85 8.15 10.21
CA ASP A 13 -16.79 8.49 11.64
C ASP A 13 -15.76 7.60 12.34
N LEU A 14 -14.48 7.98 12.24
CA LEU A 14 -13.39 7.23 12.88
C LEU A 14 -13.39 7.31 14.41
N LYS A 15 -14.17 8.22 14.99
CA LYS A 15 -14.19 8.42 16.44
C LYS A 15 -15.13 7.45 17.15
N PHE A 16 -16.30 7.22 16.57
CA PHE A 16 -17.33 6.38 17.19
C PHE A 16 -17.72 5.16 16.37
N ASN A 17 -17.35 5.10 15.09
CA ASN A 17 -17.72 4.01 14.19
C ASN A 17 -16.59 3.71 13.18
N ASP A 18 -15.39 3.45 13.71
CA ASP A 18 -14.25 3.01 12.92
C ASP A 18 -14.57 1.67 12.22
N ARG A 19 -14.83 1.71 10.91
CA ARG A 19 -15.25 0.57 10.07
C ARG A 19 -14.71 0.74 8.66
N ALA A 20 -14.66 -0.37 7.91
CA ALA A 20 -14.23 -0.32 6.52
C ALA A 20 -15.14 0.59 5.70
N HIS A 21 -14.55 1.36 4.78
CA HIS A 21 -15.31 2.31 3.96
C HIS A 21 -14.76 2.36 2.54
N HIS A 22 -15.66 2.44 1.55
CA HIS A 22 -15.32 2.65 0.15
C HIS A 22 -15.56 4.12 -0.22
N PHE A 23 -14.56 4.77 -0.78
CA PHE A 23 -14.63 6.11 -1.34
C PHE A 23 -14.61 6.02 -2.87
N PRO A 24 -15.77 6.13 -3.53
CA PRO A 24 -15.82 6.20 -4.99
C PRO A 24 -15.08 7.44 -5.48
N LYS A 25 -14.17 7.28 -6.44
CA LYS A 25 -13.41 8.38 -7.08
C LYS A 25 -12.82 9.37 -6.06
N LEU A 26 -12.14 8.87 -5.03
CA LEU A 26 -11.41 9.72 -4.09
C LEU A 26 -10.33 10.54 -4.79
N LEU A 27 -9.66 9.93 -5.78
CA LEU A 27 -8.57 10.52 -6.54
C LEU A 27 -8.92 10.60 -8.03
N ASP A 28 -9.04 11.81 -8.57
CA ASP A 28 -9.51 12.01 -9.95
C ASP A 28 -8.50 11.55 -11.01
N ASN A 29 -7.21 11.85 -10.80
CA ASN A 29 -6.13 11.54 -11.74
C ASN A 29 -5.11 10.59 -11.09
N PRO A 30 -5.46 9.32 -10.85
CA PRO A 30 -4.59 8.43 -10.09
C PRO A 30 -3.26 8.13 -10.80
N SER A 31 -3.20 8.25 -12.14
CA SER A 31 -1.97 8.10 -12.93
C SER A 31 -0.91 9.15 -12.63
N ASP A 32 -1.29 10.31 -12.08
CA ASP A 32 -0.34 11.34 -11.66
C ASP A 32 0.53 10.85 -10.49
N HIS A 33 0.07 9.83 -9.78
CA HIS A 33 0.73 9.27 -8.60
C HIS A 33 1.52 8.01 -8.90
N LEU A 34 1.07 7.16 -9.84
CA LEU A 34 1.72 5.89 -10.17
C LEU A 34 1.37 5.42 -11.59
N THR A 35 2.39 4.95 -12.32
CA THR A 35 2.30 4.38 -13.67
C THR A 35 3.26 3.19 -13.80
N TRP A 36 3.16 2.43 -14.88
CA TRP A 36 4.13 1.35 -15.15
C TRP A 36 5.54 1.86 -15.46
N GLU A 37 5.67 3.06 -16.03
CA GLU A 37 6.99 3.69 -16.24
C GLU A 37 7.68 3.98 -14.89
N ASP A 38 6.90 4.40 -13.89
CA ASP A 38 7.42 4.61 -12.54
C ASP A 38 7.87 3.29 -11.90
N VAL A 39 7.11 2.20 -12.10
CA VAL A 39 7.48 0.86 -11.63
C VAL A 39 8.76 0.40 -12.31
N GLU A 40 8.87 0.57 -13.63
CA GLU A 40 10.08 0.25 -14.39
C GLU A 40 11.29 1.03 -13.87
N PHE A 41 11.13 2.32 -13.55
CA PHE A 41 12.18 3.12 -12.93
C PHE A 41 12.58 2.56 -11.55
N CYS A 42 11.62 2.23 -10.69
CA CYS A 42 11.89 1.70 -9.35
C CYS A 42 12.67 0.38 -9.38
N ILE A 43 12.26 -0.59 -10.23
CA ILE A 43 12.94 -1.89 -10.31
C ILE A 43 14.35 -1.80 -10.91
N ASN A 44 14.64 -0.75 -11.69
CA ASN A 44 15.97 -0.47 -12.23
C ASN A 44 16.82 0.42 -11.30
N THR A 45 16.22 0.97 -10.24
CA THR A 45 16.88 1.88 -9.28
C THR A 45 16.87 1.30 -7.86
N THR A 46 17.27 0.03 -7.73
CA THR A 46 17.27 -0.72 -6.45
C THR A 46 18.28 -0.22 -5.41
N SER A 47 19.14 0.73 -5.80
CA SER A 47 19.93 1.52 -4.85
C SER A 47 19.10 2.49 -4.03
N LEU A 48 17.91 2.88 -4.50
CA LEU A 48 16.99 3.79 -3.81
C LEU A 48 15.74 3.08 -3.34
N PHE A 49 15.15 2.24 -4.18
CA PHE A 49 13.91 1.53 -3.88
C PHE A 49 14.17 0.10 -3.43
N GLU A 50 13.28 -0.42 -2.58
CA GLU A 50 13.19 -1.84 -2.27
C GLU A 50 11.88 -2.37 -2.85
N VAL A 51 11.95 -3.57 -3.42
CA VAL A 51 10.81 -4.22 -4.09
C VAL A 51 10.62 -5.61 -3.51
N GLU A 52 9.46 -5.86 -2.93
CA GLU A 52 9.04 -7.20 -2.54
C GLU A 52 8.29 -7.88 -3.70
N ILE A 53 8.39 -9.20 -3.79
CA ILE A 53 7.71 -10.01 -4.79
C ILE A 53 6.86 -11.07 -4.09
N ILE A 54 5.62 -11.25 -4.56
CA ILE A 54 4.68 -12.28 -4.12
C ILE A 54 4.41 -13.22 -5.29
N ASN A 55 4.72 -14.50 -5.13
CA ASN A 55 4.48 -15.51 -6.17
C ASN A 55 3.00 -15.92 -6.26
N HIS A 56 2.72 -16.84 -7.19
CA HIS A 56 1.38 -17.39 -7.39
C HIS A 56 0.85 -18.26 -6.22
N ASP A 57 1.72 -18.65 -5.29
CA ASP A 57 1.38 -19.39 -4.07
C ASP A 57 1.15 -18.46 -2.86
N ASN A 58 1.06 -17.14 -3.10
CA ASN A 58 0.85 -16.10 -2.10
C ASN A 58 1.99 -15.98 -1.08
N GLN A 59 3.21 -16.37 -1.48
CA GLN A 59 4.42 -16.33 -0.67
C GLN A 59 5.40 -15.26 -1.15
N LYS A 60 6.14 -14.66 -0.21
CA LYS A 60 7.23 -13.74 -0.55
C LYS A 60 8.37 -14.52 -1.20
N VAL A 61 8.91 -13.96 -2.28
CA VAL A 61 10.06 -14.50 -3.01
C VAL A 61 11.31 -13.74 -2.58
N GLU A 62 12.36 -14.48 -2.22
CA GLU A 62 13.67 -13.90 -1.98
C GLU A 62 14.32 -13.47 -3.31
N ILE A 63 14.86 -12.26 -3.33
CA ILE A 63 15.52 -11.68 -4.50
C ILE A 63 17.01 -11.56 -4.20
N ASP A 64 17.86 -12.05 -5.09
CA ASP A 64 19.30 -12.00 -4.90
C ASP A 64 19.77 -10.56 -4.71
N ARG A 65 20.71 -10.38 -3.78
CA ARG A 65 21.26 -9.07 -3.44
C ARG A 65 22.78 -9.08 -3.53
N ARG A 66 23.36 -7.94 -3.87
CA ARG A 66 24.83 -7.77 -3.93
C ARG A 66 25.25 -6.38 -3.46
N LEU A 67 26.49 -6.27 -2.99
CA LEU A 67 27.14 -4.97 -2.85
C LEU A 67 27.57 -4.44 -4.22
N THR A 68 27.58 -3.12 -4.38
CA THR A 68 28.14 -2.48 -5.58
C THR A 68 29.23 -1.50 -5.19
N ALA A 69 30.08 -1.12 -6.14
CA ALA A 69 31.23 -0.26 -5.87
C ALA A 69 30.85 1.11 -5.26
N TRP A 70 29.67 1.63 -5.62
CA TRP A 70 29.22 2.98 -5.25
C TRP A 70 28.06 3.00 -4.25
N VAL A 71 27.45 1.84 -3.96
CA VAL A 71 26.43 1.67 -2.92
C VAL A 71 26.98 0.70 -1.88
N LYS A 72 27.70 1.25 -0.89
CA LYS A 72 28.38 0.47 0.14
C LYS A 72 27.58 0.32 1.45
N HIS A 73 26.54 1.14 1.63
CA HIS A 73 25.75 1.16 2.85
C HIS A 73 24.58 0.17 2.85
N LYS A 74 24.28 -0.49 1.72
CA LYS A 74 23.28 -1.56 1.63
C LYS A 74 23.55 -2.53 0.48
N TYR A 75 22.98 -3.73 0.57
CA TYR A 75 22.91 -4.67 -0.53
C TYR A 75 21.76 -4.29 -1.48
N VAL A 76 22.03 -4.22 -2.78
CA VAL A 76 21.03 -3.86 -3.80
C VAL A 76 20.43 -5.11 -4.42
N GLN A 77 19.12 -5.08 -4.67
CA GLN A 77 18.40 -6.20 -5.29
C GLN A 77 18.71 -6.35 -6.79
N CYS A 78 18.67 -7.59 -7.28
CA CYS A 78 18.87 -7.91 -8.69
C CYS A 78 17.68 -7.46 -9.56
N SER A 79 17.83 -6.33 -10.26
CA SER A 79 16.81 -5.77 -11.16
C SER A 79 16.33 -6.74 -12.23
N LYS A 80 17.24 -7.58 -12.76
CA LYS A 80 16.88 -8.60 -13.76
C LYS A 80 15.88 -9.61 -13.20
N GLN A 81 16.11 -10.09 -11.98
CA GLN A 81 15.18 -11.03 -11.32
C GLN A 81 13.84 -10.38 -11.01
N LEU A 82 13.84 -9.13 -10.50
CA LEU A 82 12.62 -8.36 -10.29
C LEU A 82 11.79 -8.26 -11.57
N ALA A 83 12.41 -7.83 -12.67
CA ALA A 83 11.75 -7.73 -13.97
C ALA A 83 11.22 -9.09 -14.47
N GLN A 84 11.99 -10.17 -14.29
CA GLN A 84 11.56 -11.52 -14.65
C GLN A 84 10.32 -11.96 -13.86
N HIS A 85 10.30 -11.76 -12.55
CA HIS A 85 9.15 -12.12 -11.71
C HIS A 85 7.89 -11.31 -12.08
N ILE A 86 8.02 -10.00 -12.25
CA ILE A 86 6.88 -9.14 -12.64
C ILE A 86 6.36 -9.53 -14.03
N ASN A 87 7.25 -9.80 -14.99
CA ASN A 87 6.85 -10.26 -16.32
C ASN A 87 6.24 -11.66 -16.30
N HIS A 88 6.56 -12.47 -15.30
CA HIS A 88 5.96 -13.79 -15.08
C HIS A 88 4.60 -13.73 -14.36
N GLY A 89 4.08 -12.53 -14.06
CA GLY A 89 2.78 -12.37 -13.40
C GLY A 89 2.84 -12.36 -11.88
N HIS A 90 4.02 -12.31 -11.25
CA HIS A 90 4.08 -12.12 -9.79
C HIS A 90 3.64 -10.69 -9.41
N THR A 91 3.08 -10.55 -8.20
CA THR A 91 2.79 -9.23 -7.64
C THR A 91 4.06 -8.61 -7.09
N PHE A 92 4.23 -7.32 -7.31
CA PHE A 92 5.29 -6.52 -6.70
C PHE A 92 4.73 -5.57 -5.64
N VAL A 93 5.60 -5.20 -4.71
CA VAL A 93 5.40 -4.11 -3.76
C VAL A 93 6.64 -3.24 -3.75
N VAL A 94 6.57 -2.01 -4.26
CA VAL A 94 7.64 -1.02 -4.10
C VAL A 94 7.43 -0.30 -2.77
N THR A 95 8.36 -0.46 -1.84
CA THR A 95 8.34 0.26 -0.55
C THR A 95 9.11 1.58 -0.66
N GLY A 96 8.75 2.56 0.17
CA GLY A 96 9.36 3.91 0.13
C GLY A 96 9.06 4.70 -1.15
N TYR A 97 7.90 4.46 -1.77
CA TYR A 97 7.49 5.13 -3.01
C TYR A 97 6.98 6.57 -2.77
N ASP A 98 6.83 6.97 -1.51
CA ASP A 98 6.32 8.26 -1.10
C ASP A 98 7.17 9.42 -1.64
N TYR A 99 8.50 9.33 -1.58
CA TYR A 99 9.38 10.43 -1.98
C TYR A 99 9.63 10.53 -3.49
N TYR A 100 9.13 9.57 -4.28
CA TYR A 100 9.42 9.53 -5.70
C TYR A 100 8.76 10.67 -6.48
N LYS A 101 7.52 11.05 -6.11
CA LYS A 101 6.78 12.15 -6.75
C LYS A 101 6.35 13.21 -5.74
N LYS A 102 6.39 14.47 -6.19
CA LYS A 102 5.83 15.61 -5.43
C LYS A 102 4.35 15.41 -5.08
N ASN A 103 3.56 14.91 -6.04
CA ASN A 103 2.13 14.65 -5.82
C ASN A 103 1.89 13.60 -4.71
N ASN A 104 2.80 12.63 -4.56
CA ASN A 104 2.71 11.63 -3.48
C ASN A 104 2.95 12.27 -2.12
N GLN A 105 3.95 13.14 -2.00
CA GLN A 105 4.21 13.90 -0.77
C GLN A 105 3.03 14.82 -0.41
N GLU A 106 2.43 15.48 -1.41
CA GLU A 106 1.23 16.32 -1.21
C GLU A 106 0.02 15.50 -0.77
N LEU A 107 -0.17 14.31 -1.35
CA LEU A 107 -1.23 13.39 -0.94
C LEU A 107 -1.06 12.94 0.51
N LEU A 108 0.14 12.47 0.87
CA LEU A 108 0.40 12.01 2.25
C LEU A 108 0.23 13.15 3.27
N ARG A 109 0.63 14.37 2.92
CA ARG A 109 0.42 15.54 3.78
C ARG A 109 -1.06 15.73 4.13
N ILE A 110 -1.98 15.52 3.18
CA ILE A 110 -3.42 15.62 3.46
C ILE A 110 -3.83 14.64 4.56
N PHE A 111 -3.36 13.40 4.51
CA PHE A 111 -3.65 12.39 5.55
C PHE A 111 -3.03 12.78 6.90
N GLU A 112 -1.78 13.22 6.91
CA GLU A 112 -1.04 13.63 8.11
C GLU A 112 -1.56 14.95 8.73
N GLU A 113 -2.25 15.79 7.96
CA GLU A 113 -2.95 17.00 8.45
C GLU A 113 -4.37 16.69 8.94
N CYS A 114 -5.08 15.78 8.27
CA CYS A 114 -6.42 15.34 8.68
C CYS A 114 -6.36 14.49 9.96
N PHE A 115 -5.31 13.67 10.09
CA PHE A 115 -5.16 12.69 11.16
C PHE A 115 -3.80 12.83 11.83
N GLN A 116 -3.72 12.63 13.15
CA GLN A 116 -2.46 12.62 13.90
C GLN A 116 -1.70 11.30 13.66
N VAL A 117 -1.22 11.11 12.44
CA VAL A 117 -0.58 9.88 11.95
C VAL A 117 0.72 10.21 11.21
N ASP A 118 1.61 9.24 11.14
CA ASP A 118 2.71 9.23 10.19
C ASP A 118 2.43 8.22 9.08
N CYS A 119 2.56 8.66 7.83
CA CYS A 119 2.21 7.85 6.66
C CYS A 119 3.46 7.36 5.92
N ALA A 120 3.31 6.22 5.24
CA ALA A 120 4.16 5.83 4.12
C ALA A 120 3.30 5.66 2.86
N LEU A 121 3.95 5.44 1.71
CA LEU A 121 3.26 5.09 0.47
C LEU A 121 3.97 3.91 -0.19
N HIS A 122 3.24 2.83 -0.41
CA HIS A 122 3.73 1.65 -1.12
C HIS A 122 2.97 1.49 -2.43
N ALA A 123 3.70 1.23 -3.52
CA ALA A 123 3.09 0.93 -4.81
C ALA A 123 2.95 -0.59 -4.99
N PHE A 124 1.74 -1.04 -5.25
CA PHE A 124 1.40 -2.44 -5.50
C PHE A 124 0.99 -2.62 -6.95
N GLY A 125 1.28 -3.79 -7.51
CA GLY A 125 0.79 -4.13 -8.83
C GLY A 125 1.22 -5.50 -9.30
N GLY A 126 0.72 -5.86 -10.47
CA GLY A 126 1.00 -7.14 -11.09
C GLY A 126 0.44 -7.15 -12.51
N LYS A 127 0.94 -8.06 -13.33
CA LYS A 127 0.36 -8.35 -14.65
C LYS A 127 -0.76 -9.38 -14.52
N ASP A 128 -1.32 -9.80 -15.65
CA ASP A 128 -2.33 -10.85 -15.69
C ASP A 128 -1.82 -12.12 -14.99
N GLY A 129 -2.72 -12.76 -14.22
CA GLY A 129 -2.40 -13.93 -13.41
C GLY A 129 -1.87 -13.62 -12.01
N SER A 130 -1.60 -12.35 -11.70
CA SER A 130 -1.09 -11.95 -10.39
C SER A 130 -2.01 -12.30 -9.23
N LYS A 131 -1.38 -12.68 -8.12
CA LYS A 131 -2.04 -13.01 -6.85
C LYS A 131 -1.71 -11.98 -5.78
N SER A 132 -2.38 -12.04 -4.64
CA SER A 132 -2.08 -11.17 -3.51
C SER A 132 -1.77 -12.01 -2.27
N PHE A 133 -1.52 -11.36 -1.16
CA PHE A 133 -1.45 -12.04 0.12
C PHE A 133 -2.77 -12.77 0.40
N ASN A 134 -2.68 -13.89 1.11
CA ASN A 134 -3.85 -14.52 1.72
C ASN A 134 -4.55 -13.54 2.68
N VAL A 135 -5.76 -13.90 3.15
CA VAL A 135 -6.44 -13.12 4.21
C VAL A 135 -5.47 -12.86 5.36
N HIS A 136 -5.22 -11.59 5.64
CA HIS A 136 -4.25 -11.13 6.63
C HIS A 136 -4.75 -9.86 7.30
N GLU A 137 -3.96 -9.35 8.25
CA GLU A 137 -4.20 -8.12 8.96
C GLU A 137 -2.89 -7.38 9.15
N ASP A 138 -2.99 -6.06 9.24
CA ASP A 138 -1.88 -5.15 9.43
C ASP A 138 -2.01 -4.42 10.77
N TYR A 139 -0.86 -4.03 11.35
CA TYR A 139 -0.85 -3.13 12.50
C TYR A 139 -1.45 -1.75 12.20
N PRO A 140 -1.00 -1.02 11.16
CA PRO A 140 -1.58 0.28 10.82
C PRO A 140 -2.98 0.10 10.23
N CYS A 141 -3.79 1.17 10.29
CA CYS A 141 -4.90 1.29 9.34
C CYS A 141 -4.34 1.66 7.96
N ASN A 142 -5.03 1.26 6.90
CA ASN A 142 -4.58 1.47 5.54
C ASN A 142 -5.64 2.20 4.72
N PHE A 143 -5.19 3.13 3.87
CA PHE A 143 -5.97 3.58 2.73
C PHE A 143 -5.39 3.00 1.45
N ILE A 144 -6.19 2.23 0.72
CA ILE A 144 -5.79 1.66 -0.57
C ILE A 144 -6.48 2.43 -1.68
N ILE A 145 -5.73 2.96 -2.65
CA ILE A 145 -6.26 3.68 -3.80
C ILE A 145 -5.95 2.90 -5.08
N GLN A 146 -6.97 2.59 -5.86
CA GLN A 146 -6.79 1.91 -7.15
C GLN A 146 -6.30 2.90 -8.20
N VAL A 147 -5.26 2.55 -8.95
CA VAL A 147 -4.65 3.43 -9.95
C VAL A 147 -4.89 2.97 -11.38
N GLU A 148 -4.71 1.69 -11.65
CA GLU A 148 -4.96 1.08 -12.97
C GLU A 148 -5.60 -0.28 -12.78
N GLY A 149 -6.50 -0.67 -13.69
CA GLY A 149 -7.18 -1.96 -13.63
C GLY A 149 -8.15 -2.06 -12.46
N GLU A 150 -8.55 -3.28 -12.14
CA GLU A 150 -9.56 -3.56 -11.14
C GLU A 150 -9.03 -4.51 -10.06
N THR A 151 -9.56 -4.37 -8.85
CA THR A 151 -9.27 -5.30 -7.76
C THR A 151 -10.50 -5.44 -6.89
N GLU A 152 -10.95 -6.68 -6.73
CA GLU A 152 -11.97 -7.02 -5.75
C GLU A 152 -11.33 -7.08 -4.36
N TRP A 153 -11.98 -6.48 -3.38
CA TRP A 153 -11.54 -6.43 -2.00
C TRP A 153 -12.62 -6.97 -1.08
N LYS A 154 -12.19 -7.77 -0.11
CA LYS A 154 -12.99 -8.13 1.05
C LYS A 154 -12.30 -7.61 2.31
N VAL A 155 -13.06 -6.90 3.14
CA VAL A 155 -12.67 -6.50 4.49
C VAL A 155 -13.68 -7.10 5.45
N PHE A 156 -13.19 -7.68 6.54
CA PHE A 156 -14.01 -8.38 7.52
C PHE A 156 -14.20 -7.53 8.79
N LYS A 157 -15.34 -7.71 9.48
CA LYS A 157 -15.65 -7.03 10.75
C LYS A 157 -14.69 -7.46 11.85
N ASN A 158 -14.23 -8.70 11.77
CA ASN A 158 -13.31 -9.29 12.72
C ASN A 158 -11.96 -8.56 12.68
N ARG A 159 -11.42 -8.29 13.86
CA ARG A 159 -10.09 -7.72 14.03
C ARG A 159 -9.26 -8.58 14.94
N ARG A 160 -7.95 -8.60 14.70
CA ARG A 160 -7.02 -9.28 15.59
C ARG A 160 -6.75 -8.40 16.82
N SER A 161 -6.87 -8.97 18.02
CA SER A 161 -6.57 -8.26 19.27
C SER A 161 -5.15 -7.67 19.25
N GLY A 162 -4.97 -6.43 19.69
CA GLY A 162 -3.66 -5.80 19.82
C GLY A 162 -2.70 -6.50 20.81
N LEU A 163 -3.22 -7.46 21.60
CA LEU A 163 -2.42 -8.31 22.48
C LEU A 163 -1.61 -9.39 21.73
N LEU A 164 -1.92 -9.64 20.45
CA LEU A 164 -1.27 -10.65 19.62
C LEU A 164 -0.34 -9.99 18.60
N LEU A 165 0.79 -10.64 18.29
CA LEU A 165 1.70 -10.18 17.24
C LEU A 165 1.01 -10.18 15.87
N THR A 166 1.31 -9.21 15.00
CA THR A 166 0.94 -9.32 13.58
C THR A 166 1.63 -10.49 12.92
N GLY A 167 0.97 -11.11 11.96
CA GLY A 167 1.63 -12.02 11.03
C GLY A 167 2.31 -13.22 11.70
N GLU A 168 1.79 -13.73 12.83
CA GLU A 168 2.21 -15.04 13.36
C GLU A 168 2.30 -16.07 12.23
N TYR A 169 3.54 -16.41 11.88
CA TYR A 169 3.87 -17.31 10.80
C TYR A 169 3.36 -18.72 11.17
N GLY A 170 2.42 -19.24 10.37
CA GLY A 170 2.16 -20.68 10.32
C GLY A 170 0.72 -21.14 10.51
N SER A 171 -0.24 -20.25 10.79
CA SER A 171 -1.66 -20.62 10.76
C SER A 171 -2.42 -19.76 9.75
N PRO A 172 -2.89 -20.33 8.63
CA PRO A 172 -3.75 -19.59 7.71
C PRO A 172 -5.00 -19.11 8.46
N VAL A 173 -5.41 -17.88 8.15
CA VAL A 173 -6.66 -17.34 8.69
C VAL A 173 -7.82 -18.14 8.09
N ASP A 174 -8.64 -18.72 8.96
CA ASP A 174 -9.83 -19.46 8.57
C ASP A 174 -10.96 -18.48 8.21
N GLU A 175 -11.11 -18.17 6.92
CA GLU A 175 -12.12 -17.23 6.40
C GLU A 175 -13.55 -17.62 6.83
N SER A 176 -13.83 -18.91 7.09
CA SER A 176 -15.16 -19.37 7.54
C SER A 176 -15.58 -18.83 8.91
N LYS A 177 -14.62 -18.32 9.69
CA LYS A 177 -14.84 -17.69 11.01
C LYS A 177 -14.96 -16.18 10.93
N LEU A 178 -14.87 -15.60 9.73
CA LEU A 178 -14.91 -14.16 9.53
C LEU A 178 -16.26 -13.71 8.98
N GLU A 179 -16.71 -12.54 9.43
CA GLU A 179 -17.90 -11.88 8.91
C GLU A 179 -17.49 -10.72 8.00
N VAL A 180 -18.02 -10.68 6.78
CA VAL A 180 -17.71 -9.60 5.82
C VAL A 180 -18.29 -8.27 6.30
N ASP A 181 -17.46 -7.21 6.31
CA ASP A 181 -17.88 -5.82 6.57
C ASP A 181 -18.11 -5.07 5.26
N LEU A 182 -17.14 -5.19 4.34
CA LEU A 182 -17.13 -4.53 3.04
C LEU A 182 -16.65 -5.50 1.97
N HIS A 183 -17.38 -5.57 0.86
CA HIS A 183 -17.01 -6.33 -0.34
C HIS A 183 -17.26 -5.46 -1.56
N VAL A 184 -16.19 -5.06 -2.26
CA VAL A 184 -16.25 -4.08 -3.34
C VAL A 184 -15.17 -4.34 -4.39
N THR A 185 -15.46 -4.01 -5.65
CA THR A 185 -14.44 -3.93 -6.70
C THR A 185 -14.02 -2.49 -6.87
N LEU A 186 -12.73 -2.21 -6.70
CA LEU A 186 -12.18 -0.88 -6.93
C LEU A 186 -11.78 -0.70 -8.38
N THR A 187 -12.15 0.44 -8.93
CA THR A 187 -11.75 0.93 -10.25
C THR A 187 -10.83 2.15 -10.10
N PRO A 188 -10.09 2.58 -11.13
CA PRO A 188 -9.15 3.69 -11.02
C PRO A 188 -9.75 4.93 -10.35
N GLY A 189 -9.09 5.42 -9.31
CA GLY A 189 -9.49 6.58 -8.50
C GLY A 189 -10.32 6.23 -7.27
N ASP A 190 -10.92 5.04 -7.20
CA ASP A 190 -11.59 4.57 -5.99
C ASP A 190 -10.58 4.29 -4.88
N ALA A 191 -11.01 4.46 -3.63
CA ALA A 191 -10.21 4.11 -2.47
C ALA A 191 -11.01 3.29 -1.45
N ILE A 192 -10.31 2.52 -0.63
CA ILE A 192 -10.88 1.90 0.57
C ILE A 192 -10.09 2.28 1.79
N TYR A 193 -10.79 2.51 2.89
CA TYR A 193 -10.23 2.53 4.23
C TYR A 193 -10.38 1.15 4.86
N ILE A 194 -9.27 0.65 5.39
CA ILE A 194 -9.18 -0.61 6.12
C ILE A 194 -8.73 -0.26 7.56
N PRO A 195 -9.58 -0.48 8.56
CA PRO A 195 -9.22 -0.21 9.95
C PRO A 195 -8.02 -1.03 10.42
N ASN A 196 -7.36 -0.54 11.47
CA ASN A 196 -6.24 -1.26 12.08
C ASN A 196 -6.67 -2.67 12.50
N ARG A 197 -5.80 -3.66 12.26
CA ARG A 197 -6.02 -5.06 12.65
C ARG A 197 -7.22 -5.75 12.01
N ALA A 198 -7.95 -5.10 11.10
CA ALA A 198 -9.05 -5.72 10.38
C ALA A 198 -8.52 -6.74 9.38
N TYR A 199 -9.13 -7.93 9.36
CA TYR A 199 -8.78 -8.92 8.35
C TYR A 199 -9.24 -8.43 6.97
N HIS A 200 -8.42 -8.64 5.96
CA HIS A 200 -8.74 -8.24 4.59
C HIS A 200 -7.97 -9.07 3.57
N CYS A 201 -8.45 -9.04 2.33
CA CYS A 201 -7.83 -9.71 1.19
C CYS A 201 -8.15 -8.99 -0.12
N ALA A 202 -7.17 -8.97 -1.02
CA ALA A 202 -7.30 -8.44 -2.36
C ALA A 202 -7.30 -9.57 -3.39
N TYR A 203 -8.20 -9.48 -4.37
CA TYR A 203 -8.35 -10.39 -5.48
C TYR A 203 -8.10 -9.60 -6.77
N PRO A 204 -6.83 -9.52 -7.23
CA PRO A 204 -6.46 -8.72 -8.40
C PRO A 204 -7.15 -9.25 -9.66
N GLN A 205 -7.61 -8.36 -10.53
CA GLN A 205 -8.21 -8.71 -11.81
C GLN A 205 -7.35 -8.18 -12.95
N GLY A 206 -6.55 -9.07 -13.54
CA GLY A 206 -5.64 -8.73 -14.63
C GLY A 206 -4.51 -7.78 -14.22
N LYS A 207 -3.97 -7.07 -15.21
CA LYS A 207 -2.95 -6.02 -15.03
C LYS A 207 -3.51 -4.85 -14.21
N ARG A 208 -2.86 -4.54 -13.08
CA ARG A 208 -3.33 -3.50 -12.16
C ARG A 208 -2.22 -2.79 -11.39
N LEU A 209 -2.52 -1.58 -10.95
CA LEU A 209 -1.71 -0.76 -10.05
C LEU A 209 -2.57 -0.19 -8.93
N SER A 210 -2.03 -0.14 -7.71
CA SER A 210 -2.67 0.49 -6.56
C SER A 210 -1.63 1.09 -5.62
N LEU A 211 -2.06 2.07 -4.83
CA LEU A 211 -1.27 2.68 -3.77
C LEU A 211 -1.81 2.23 -2.42
N SER A 212 -0.93 1.86 -1.50
CA SER A 212 -1.26 1.63 -0.09
C SER A 212 -0.63 2.71 0.76
N ILE A 213 -1.46 3.38 1.56
CA ILE A 213 -1.08 4.39 2.55
C ILE A 213 -1.31 3.79 3.93
N PRO A 214 -0.32 3.08 4.51
CA PRO A 214 -0.38 2.73 5.92
C PRO A 214 -0.25 4.00 6.77
N CYS A 215 -1.17 4.18 7.70
CA CYS A 215 -1.19 5.30 8.65
C CYS A 215 -0.89 4.77 10.06
N TRP A 216 0.27 5.15 10.60
CA TRP A 216 0.66 4.81 11.97
C TRP A 216 0.22 5.94 12.91
N PRO A 217 -0.66 5.68 13.90
CA PRO A 217 -1.07 6.71 14.85
C PRO A 217 0.11 7.21 15.68
N ARG A 218 0.23 8.52 15.82
CA ARG A 218 1.28 9.11 16.65
C ARG A 218 1.02 8.82 18.13
N GLN A 219 2.00 8.29 18.84
CA GLN A 219 2.00 8.05 20.28
C GLN A 219 2.93 9.03 21.01
N GLY A 220 2.36 9.96 21.78
CA GLY A 220 3.14 10.80 22.70
C GLY A 220 4.27 11.61 22.02
N VAL A 221 5.48 11.57 22.59
CA VAL A 221 6.72 12.12 22.00
C VAL A 221 7.24 11.18 20.90
N ASP A 222 6.46 11.03 19.85
CA ASP A 222 6.90 10.32 18.66
C ASP A 222 8.02 11.10 17.94
N PRO A 223 8.86 10.40 17.17
CA PRO A 223 9.84 11.06 16.32
C PRO A 223 9.17 12.12 15.43
N GLN A 224 9.94 13.14 15.06
CA GLN A 224 9.43 14.18 14.18
C GLN A 224 8.88 13.54 12.90
N SER A 225 7.64 13.91 12.57
CA SER A 225 7.00 13.49 11.33
C SER A 225 7.88 13.81 10.13
N PRO A 226 7.79 13.01 9.06
CA PRO A 226 8.61 13.26 7.89
C PRO A 226 8.37 14.66 7.31
N ASP A 227 9.45 15.36 6.93
CA ASP A 227 9.32 16.68 6.32
C ASP A 227 8.78 16.53 4.89
N ARG A 228 7.48 16.80 4.72
CA ARG A 228 6.81 16.78 3.42
C ARG A 228 6.99 18.07 2.63
N ASN A 229 7.70 19.07 3.14
CA ASN A 229 7.85 20.35 2.46
C ASN A 229 8.70 20.24 1.19
N TYR A 230 8.29 20.98 0.16
CA TYR A 230 9.05 21.05 -1.10
C TYR A 230 9.81 22.36 -1.16
N TYR A 231 11.13 22.27 -1.00
CA TYR A 231 12.02 23.44 -1.01
C TYR A 231 12.55 23.68 -2.43
N ARG A 232 12.41 24.90 -2.93
CA ARG A 232 12.96 25.32 -4.22
C ARG A 232 14.36 25.90 -4.02
N ILE A 233 15.29 25.50 -4.88
CA ILE A 233 16.61 26.15 -4.97
C ILE A 233 16.44 27.37 -5.88
N THR A 234 16.69 28.55 -5.34
CA THR A 234 16.65 29.84 -6.05
C THR A 234 18.04 30.39 -6.26
#